data_AF-A0A7W0MC14-F1
#
_entry.id   AF-A0A7W0MC14-F1
#
_cell.length_a   1.000
_cell.length_b   1.000
_cell.length_c   1.000
_cell.angle_alpha   90.00
_cell.angle_beta   90.00
_cell.angle_gamma   90.00
#
_symmetry.space_group_name_H-M   'P 1'
#
loop_
_entity.id
_entity.type
_entity.pdbx_description
1 polymer ?
#
loop_
_entity_poly.entity_id
_entity_poly.type
_entity_poly.pdbx_seq_one_letter_code
_entity_poly.pdbx_strand_id
1 'polypeptide(L)' 'MAFDAQQQVSERLRELNGCGPGRRWDDTRFREHPSETGTPVVTLHHTGGHSLPPEAPALIAKFFKSHSLPEPIANPAP' A
#
# COMPACT_ATOMS: atom_id res chain seq x y z
N MET A 1 -2.92 19.13 0.47
CA MET A 1 -2.19 18.54 1.63
C MET A 1 -0.72 18.89 1.46
N ALA A 2 -0.02 19.33 2.52
CA ALA A 2 1.41 19.61 2.45
C ALA A 2 2.21 18.29 2.33
N PHE A 3 3.37 18.33 1.68
CA PHE A 3 4.24 17.15 1.51
C PHE A 3 4.64 16.53 2.86
N ASP A 4 5.02 17.36 3.84
CA ASP A 4 5.40 16.89 5.17
C ASP A 4 4.27 16.13 5.87
N ALA A 5 3.02 16.55 5.67
CA ALA A 5 1.86 15.83 6.21
C ALA A 5 1.66 14.47 5.54
N GLN A 6 1.90 14.35 4.23
CA GLN A 6 1.87 13.05 3.52
C GLN A 6 2.95 12.10 4.03
N GLN A 7 4.14 12.63 4.32
CA GLN A 7 5.25 11.87 4.88
C GLN A 7 4.91 11.35 6.29
N GLN A 8 4.41 12.22 7.17
CA GLN A 8 4.00 11.85 8.53
C GLN A 8 2.91 10.78 8.54
N VAL A 9 1.90 10.90 7.67
CA VAL A 9 0.84 9.88 7.54
C VAL A 9 1.43 8.55 7.06
N SER A 10 2.33 8.58 6.08
CA SER A 10 2.96 7.37 5.54
C SER A 10 3.85 6.67 6.58
N GLU A 11 4.61 7.44 7.37
CA GLU A 11 5.41 6.92 8.48
C GLU A 11 4.52 6.31 9.56
N ARG A 12 3.46 7.03 9.95
CA ARG A 12 2.54 6.54 10.97
C ARG A 12 1.84 5.24 10.58
N LEU A 13 1.42 5.11 9.32
CA LEU A 13 0.82 3.86 8.81
C LEU A 13 1.81 2.70 8.86
N ARG A 14 3.07 2.93 8.51
CA ARG A 14 4.12 1.91 8.58
C ARG A 14 4.38 1.44 10.00
N GLU A 15 4.42 2.35 10.96
CA GLU A 15 4.56 2.01 12.38
C GLU A 15 3.39 1.18 12.88
N LEU A 16 2.15 1.63 12.64
CA LEU A 16 0.93 0.95 13.08
C LEU A 16 0.84 -0.48 12.54
N ASN A 17 1.34 -0.69 11.32
CA ASN A 17 1.31 -1.98 10.65
C ASN A 17 2.60 -2.81 10.88
N GLY A 18 3.51 -2.39 11.78
CA GLY A 18 4.75 -3.12 12.03
C GLY A 18 5.59 -3.36 10.77
N CYS A 19 5.72 -2.32 9.94
CA CYS A 19 6.34 -2.44 8.62
C CYS A 19 7.85 -2.21 8.64
N GLY A 20 8.58 -3.06 7.93
CA GLY A 20 10.02 -2.93 7.73
C GLY A 20 10.44 -1.88 6.67
N PRO A 21 11.72 -1.90 6.28
CA PRO A 21 12.24 -1.08 5.18
C PRO A 21 11.53 -1.38 3.87
N GLY A 22 11.29 -0.34 3.07
CA GLY A 22 10.60 -0.48 1.78
C GLY A 22 11.49 -1.09 0.71
N ARG A 23 11.04 -2.19 0.11
CA ARG A 23 11.66 -2.84 -1.06
C ARG A 23 10.91 -2.48 -2.33
N ARG A 24 11.56 -2.61 -3.48
CA ARG A 24 10.89 -2.43 -4.78
C ARG A 24 9.76 -3.46 -4.90
N TRP A 25 8.57 -3.00 -5.28
CA TRP A 25 7.44 -3.89 -5.52
C TRP A 25 7.37 -4.22 -7.01
N ASP A 26 7.85 -5.42 -7.36
CA ASP A 26 7.93 -5.91 -8.73
C ASP A 26 8.74 -4.94 -9.65
N ASP A 27 8.48 -4.92 -10.95
CA ASP A 27 9.12 -3.98 -11.89
C ASP A 27 8.59 -2.54 -11.83
N THR A 28 7.76 -2.22 -10.84
CA THR A 28 7.09 -0.90 -10.74
C THR A 28 7.95 0.14 -10.01
N ARG A 29 7.47 1.40 -9.98
CA ARG A 29 8.04 2.49 -9.15
C ARG A 29 7.57 2.46 -7.69
N PHE A 30 6.76 1.47 -7.31
CA PHE A 30 6.20 1.38 -5.97
C PHE A 30 7.21 0.77 -5.00
N ARG A 31 7.07 1.14 -3.73
CA ARG A 31 7.77 0.49 -2.63
C ARG A 31 6.77 -0.27 -1.76
N GLU A 32 7.04 -1.54 -1.57
CA GLU A 32 6.33 -2.37 -0.59
C GLU A 32 7.11 -2.35 0.71
N HIS A 33 6.41 -2.00 1.78
CA HIS A 33 6.88 -2.08 3.15
C HIS A 33 6.25 -3.33 3.78
N PRO A 34 7.01 -4.44 3.87
CA PRO A 34 6.49 -5.70 4.40
C PRO A 34 6.13 -5.53 5.87
N SER A 35 5.01 -6.13 6.28
CA SER A 35 4.48 -6.10 7.64
C SER A 35 4.64 -7.47 8.29
N GLU A 36 5.07 -7.48 9.55
CA GLU A 36 5.13 -8.71 10.36
C GLU A 36 3.73 -9.25 10.73
N THR A 37 2.72 -8.38 10.71
CA THR A 37 1.32 -8.69 11.07
C THR A 37 0.43 -8.97 9.85
N GLY A 38 1.01 -9.07 8.65
CA GLY A 38 0.27 -9.36 7.42
C GLY A 38 -0.49 -8.16 6.83
N THR A 39 -0.15 -6.93 7.25
CA THR A 39 -0.79 -5.69 6.79
C THR A 39 0.21 -4.79 6.06
N PRO A 40 0.74 -5.19 4.88
CA PRO A 40 1.80 -4.44 4.21
C PRO A 40 1.32 -3.05 3.78
N VAL A 41 2.24 -2.09 3.75
CA VAL A 41 2.00 -0.73 3.22
C VAL A 41 2.72 -0.60 1.89
N VAL A 42 2.01 -0.14 0.86
CA VAL A 42 2.56 0.04 -0.49
C VAL A 42 2.45 1.52 -0.88
N THR A 43 3.59 2.14 -1.25
CA THR A 43 3.69 3.58 -1.55
C THR A 43 4.11 3.84 -3.00
N LEU A 44 3.59 4.92 -3.58
CA LEU A 44 4.02 5.47 -4.88
C LEU A 44 4.37 6.95 -4.68
N HIS A 45 5.63 7.29 -4.88
CA HIS A 45 6.08 8.70 -4.87
C HIS A 45 6.26 9.19 -6.31
N HIS A 46 5.79 10.40 -6.59
CA HIS A 46 5.99 11.08 -7.87
C HIS A 46 6.23 12.57 -7.63
N THR A 47 6.90 13.23 -8.57
CA THR A 47 7.29 14.65 -8.47
C THR A 47 6.21 15.63 -8.95
N GLY A 48 5.10 15.13 -9.49
CA GLY A 48 4.03 15.92 -10.12
C GLY A 48 3.06 16.67 -9.19
N GLY A 49 3.41 16.90 -7.92
CA GLY A 49 2.56 17.62 -6.96
C GLY A 49 1.26 16.85 -6.61
N HIS A 50 0.14 17.57 -6.45
CA HIS A 50 -1.15 16.98 -6.05
C HIS A 50 -1.95 16.49 -7.27
N SER A 51 -1.43 15.46 -7.95
CA SER A 51 -2.08 14.80 -9.08
C SER A 51 -1.92 13.29 -8.95
N LEU A 52 -2.88 12.51 -9.45
CA LEU A 52 -2.71 11.07 -9.57
C LEU A 52 -1.97 10.77 -10.90
N PRO A 53 -0.82 10.07 -10.87
CA PRO A 53 -0.16 9.64 -12.10
C PRO A 53 -1.09 8.76 -12.95
N PRO A 54 -1.06 8.84 -14.30
CA PRO A 54 -1.93 8.05 -15.18
C PRO A 54 -1.89 6.54 -14.93
N GLU A 55 -0.75 6.02 -14.46
CA GLU A 55 -0.54 4.61 -14.14
C GLU A 55 -1.08 4.19 -12.77
N ALA A 56 -1.39 5.14 -11.88
CA ALA A 56 -1.80 4.85 -10.51
C ALA A 56 -3.06 3.97 -10.43
N PRO A 57 -4.14 4.19 -11.22
CA PRO A 57 -5.33 3.35 -11.16
C PRO A 57 -5.05 1.87 -11.45
N ALA A 58 -4.26 1.58 -12.49
CA ALA A 58 -3.90 0.21 -12.86
C ALA A 58 -3.09 -0.49 -11.75
N LEU A 59 -2.22 0.27 -11.07
CA LEU A 59 -1.35 -0.23 -10.02
C LEU A 59 -2.10 -0.44 -8.69
N ILE A 60 -3.06 0.43 -8.38
CA ILE A 60 -4.01 0.21 -7.27
C ILE A 60 -4.82 -1.07 -7.51
N ALA A 61 -5.32 -1.29 -8.73
CA ALA A 61 -6.04 -2.52 -9.07
C ALA A 61 -5.16 -3.77 -8.93
N LYS A 62 -3.89 -3.68 -9.34
CA LYS A 62 -2.90 -4.75 -9.14
C LYS A 62 -2.70 -5.05 -7.66
N PHE A 63 -2.60 -4.03 -6.81
CA PHE A 63 -2.41 -4.19 -5.37
C PHE A 63 -3.55 -5.01 -4.76
N PHE A 64 -4.80 -4.65 -5.03
CA PHE A 64 -5.95 -5.39 -4.50
C PHE A 64 -6.02 -6.83 -5.02
N LYS A 65 -5.68 -7.07 -6.28
CA LYS A 65 -5.63 -8.44 -6.83
C LYS A 65 -4.55 -9.29 -6.14
N SER A 66 -3.37 -8.72 -5.88
CA SER A 66 -2.26 -9.40 -5.20
C SER A 66 -2.53 -9.63 -3.70
N HIS A 67 -3.40 -8.83 -3.09
CA HIS A 67 -3.78 -8.92 -1.67
C HIS A 67 -5.26 -9.28 -1.52
N SER A 68 -5.69 -10.30 -2.27
CA SER A 68 -7.05 -10.82 -2.16
C SER A 68 -7.28 -11.31 -0.73
N LEU A 69 -8.43 -10.98 -0.14
CA LEU A 69 -8.83 -11.61 1.12
C LEU A 69 -8.83 -13.15 0.93
N PRO A 70 -8.41 -13.92 1.94
CA PRO A 70 -8.64 -15.36 1.91
C PRO A 70 -10.13 -15.64 1.69
N GLU A 71 -10.47 -16.77 1.07
CA GLU A 71 -11.88 -17.16 0.91
C GLU A 71 -12.59 -17.04 2.26
N PRO A 72 -13.80 -16.45 2.29
CA PRO A 72 -14.54 -16.37 3.54
C PRO A 72 -14.69 -17.77 4.11
N ILE A 73 -14.32 -17.97 5.37
CA ILE A 73 -14.76 -19.15 6.12
C ILE A 73 -16.29 -19.12 6.02
N ALA A 74 -16.89 -20.12 5.38
CA ALA A 74 -18.32 -20.15 5.13
C ALA A 74 -19.05 -19.75 6.42
N ASN A 75 -19.83 -18.66 6.36
CA ASN A 75 -20.67 -18.28 7.49
C ASN A 75 -21.49 -19.51 7.89
N PRO A 76 -21.44 -19.96 9.15
CA PRO A 76 -22.39 -20.98 9.58
C PRO A 76 -23.80 -20.43 9.31
N ALA A 77 -24.62 -21.28 8.70
CA ALA A 77 -26.02 -21.00 8.36
C ALA A 77 -26.78 -20.44 9.58
N PRO A 78 -27.81 -19.61 9.36
CA PRO A 78 -28.50 -18.85 10.41
C PRO A 78 -29.06 -19.72 11.55
#